data_AF-A0AAE0CSS2-F1
#
_entry.id   AF-A0AAE0CSS2-F1
#
_cell.length_a   1.000
_cell.length_b   1.000
_cell.length_c   1.000
_cell.angle_alpha   90.00
_cell.angle_beta   90.00
_cell.angle_gamma   90.00
#
_symmetry.space_group_name_H-M   'P 1'
#
loop_
_entity.id
_entity.type
_entity.pdbx_description
1 polymer ?
#
loop_
_entity_poly.entity_id
_entity_poly.type
_entity_poly.pdbx_seq_one_letter_code
_entity_poly.pdbx_strand_id
1 'polypeptide(L)'
;MPIEHPFTWVVPFDIAQRVILNPISKRQAGRSRAGRYVSSLERTTTQSCRRCGQPGYNSRRFSNPPLINEGPSRGVPDKYHRKCSICHSIGHKKQTYPNMDSNRE
;
A
#
# COMPACT_ATOMS: atom_id res chain seq x y z
N MET A 1 -7.69 17.29 -41.32
CA MET A 1 -8.79 18.22 -40.96
C MET A 1 -8.23 19.21 -39.95
N PRO A 2 -8.14 20.52 -40.26
CA PRO A 2 -7.71 21.49 -39.27
C PRO A 2 -8.79 21.61 -38.20
N ILE A 3 -8.37 21.61 -36.93
CA ILE A 3 -9.25 21.84 -35.79
C ILE A 3 -9.41 23.37 -35.71
N GLU A 4 -10.64 23.83 -35.93
CA GLU A 4 -11.02 25.25 -35.95
C GLU A 4 -10.64 25.97 -34.64
N HIS A 5 -10.44 27.30 -34.72
CA HIS A 5 -10.06 28.11 -33.56
C HIS A 5 -11.15 28.10 -32.47
N PRO A 6 -10.83 27.91 -31.17
CA PRO A 6 -11.81 27.72 -30.10
C PRO A 6 -12.85 28.84 -29.96
N PHE A 7 -12.50 30.06 -30.35
CA PHE A 7 -13.37 31.24 -30.28
C PHE A 7 -14.47 31.28 -31.36
N THR A 8 -14.42 30.37 -32.34
CA THR A 8 -15.45 30.26 -33.38
C THR A 8 -16.61 29.35 -32.97
N TRP A 9 -16.50 28.67 -31.82
CA TRP A 9 -17.52 27.73 -31.36
C TRP A 9 -18.70 28.48 -30.74
N VAL A 10 -19.77 28.61 -31.52
CA VAL A 10 -21.06 29.10 -31.04
C VAL A 10 -21.77 27.96 -30.32
N VAL A 11 -22.04 28.11 -29.03
CA VAL A 11 -22.82 27.13 -28.26
C VAL A 11 -24.31 27.33 -28.57
N PRO A 12 -25.00 26.31 -29.11
CA PRO A 12 -26.44 26.37 -29.35
C PRO A 12 -27.25 26.72 -28.10
N PHE A 13 -28.34 27.47 -28.28
CA PHE A 13 -29.17 27.98 -27.18
C PHE A 13 -29.73 26.86 -26.28
N ASP A 14 -30.11 25.73 -26.87
CA ASP A 14 -30.64 24.57 -26.15
C ASP A 14 -29.59 23.89 -25.26
N ILE A 15 -28.30 24.10 -25.51
CA ILE A 15 -27.19 23.61 -24.68
C ILE A 15 -26.85 24.65 -23.60
N ALA A 16 -26.78 25.92 -23.97
CA ALA A 16 -26.50 27.03 -23.06
C ALA A 16 -27.51 27.12 -21.91
N GLN A 17 -28.77 26.76 -22.15
CA GLN A 17 -29.83 26.76 -21.14
C GLN A 17 -29.87 25.52 -20.24
N ARG A 18 -29.07 24.48 -20.49
CA ARG A 18 -29.11 23.25 -19.68
C ARG A 18 -28.45 23.51 -18.33
N VAL A 19 -29.23 23.31 -17.26
CA VAL A 19 -28.69 23.27 -15.90
C VAL A 19 -27.93 21.97 -15.71
N ILE A 20 -26.59 22.05 -15.70
CA ILE A 20 -25.73 20.89 -15.40
C ILE A 20 -25.71 20.71 -13.88
N LEU A 21 -26.33 19.64 -13.40
CA LEU A 21 -26.23 19.26 -12.00
C LEU A 21 -24.82 18.76 -11.70
N ASN A 22 -24.33 19.06 -10.49
CA ASN A 22 -23.07 18.53 -10.02
C ASN A 22 -23.09 16.99 -10.05
N PRO A 23 -21.97 16.35 -10.41
CA PRO A 23 -21.89 14.89 -10.40
C PRO A 23 -22.22 14.36 -9.01
N ILE A 24 -23.19 13.45 -8.93
CA ILE A 24 -23.58 12.80 -7.68
C ILE A 24 -22.42 11.89 -7.26
N SER A 25 -21.64 12.33 -6.27
CA SER A 25 -20.60 11.48 -5.69
C SER A 25 -21.26 10.31 -4.98
N LYS A 26 -20.85 9.09 -5.34
CA LYS A 26 -21.28 7.90 -4.60
C LYS A 26 -20.72 7.99 -3.18
N ARG A 27 -21.53 7.66 -2.17
CA ARG A 27 -21.04 7.53 -0.80
C ARG A 27 -19.89 6.52 -0.77
N GLN A 28 -18.85 6.82 0.01
CA GLN A 28 -17.71 5.93 0.23
C GLN A 28 -18.22 4.53 0.59
N ALA A 29 -17.64 3.51 -0.04
CA ALA A 29 -18.02 2.13 0.23
C ALA A 29 -17.70 1.77 1.69
N GLY A 30 -18.69 1.22 2.40
CA GLY A 30 -18.54 0.80 3.79
C GLY A 30 -19.74 1.17 4.65
N ARG A 31 -19.91 0.41 5.74
CA ARG A 31 -20.93 0.71 6.74
C ARG A 31 -20.49 1.93 7.56
N SER A 32 -21.37 2.90 7.72
CA SER A 32 -21.14 4.02 8.65
C SER A 32 -20.73 3.48 10.02
N ARG A 33 -19.67 4.05 10.59
CA ARG A 33 -19.18 3.68 11.92
C ARG A 33 -20.02 4.34 13.03
N ALA A 34 -20.87 5.31 12.70
CA ALA A 34 -21.73 5.99 13.65
C ALA A 34 -22.77 5.01 14.23
N GLY A 35 -22.81 4.88 15.56
CA GLY A 35 -23.76 4.01 16.28
C GLY A 35 -23.46 2.50 16.20
N ARG A 36 -22.29 2.10 15.69
CA ARG A 36 -21.91 0.67 15.66
C ARG A 36 -21.38 0.21 17.02
N TYR A 37 -21.79 -0.99 17.45
CA TYR A 37 -21.14 -1.70 18.54
C TYR A 37 -19.70 -2.08 18.15
N VAL A 38 -18.73 -1.53 18.88
CA VAL A 38 -17.31 -1.82 18.69
C VAL A 38 -17.08 -3.31 18.91
N SER A 39 -16.52 -3.98 17.91
CA SER A 39 -16.18 -5.40 18.01
C SER A 39 -15.05 -5.63 19.01
N SER A 40 -14.98 -6.81 19.62
CA SER A 40 -13.92 -7.13 20.59
C SER A 40 -12.50 -7.02 20.01
N LEU A 41 -12.35 -7.13 18.68
CA LEU A 41 -11.08 -7.00 17.97
C LEU A 41 -10.67 -5.53 17.75
N GLU A 42 -11.65 -4.62 17.64
CA GLU A 42 -11.41 -3.17 17.54
C GLU A 42 -11.09 -2.54 18.91
N ARG A 43 -11.37 -3.25 20.01
CA ARG A 43 -10.93 -2.84 21.34
C ARG A 43 -9.47 -3.23 21.51
N THR A 44 -8.58 -2.25 21.54
CA THR A 44 -7.18 -2.43 21.91
C THR A 44 -7.13 -2.90 23.37
N THR A 45 -7.21 -4.22 23.57
CA THR A 45 -7.05 -4.82 24.89
C THR A 45 -5.56 -4.84 25.18
N THR A 46 -4.97 -3.68 25.45
CA THR A 46 -3.61 -3.58 25.94
C THR A 46 -3.61 -4.12 27.37
N GLN A 47 -3.51 -5.44 27.50
CA GLN A 47 -3.34 -6.06 28.81
C GLN A 47 -2.12 -5.44 29.48
N SER A 48 -2.29 -4.96 30.71
CA SER A 48 -1.19 -4.48 31.53
C SER A 48 -0.34 -5.66 31.98
N CYS A 49 0.97 -5.41 32.09
CA CYS A 49 1.90 -6.40 32.60
C CYS A 49 1.59 -6.69 34.07
N ARG A 50 1.29 -7.95 34.41
CA ARG A 50 1.02 -8.35 35.82
C ARG A 50 2.21 -8.16 36.79
N ARG A 51 3.43 -7.92 36.29
CA ARG A 51 4.62 -7.70 37.13
C ARG A 51 4.89 -6.22 37.44
N CYS A 52 4.61 -5.30 36.52
CA CYS A 52 4.91 -3.87 36.68
C CYS A 52 3.73 -2.93 36.42
N GLY A 53 2.57 -3.46 36.05
CA GLY A 53 1.37 -2.71 35.75
C GLY A 53 1.39 -1.91 34.44
N GLN A 54 2.53 -1.82 33.74
CA GLN A 54 2.64 -1.02 32.52
C GLN A 54 1.83 -1.62 31.37
N PRO A 55 1.03 -0.81 30.63
CA PRO A 55 0.30 -1.25 29.44
C PRO A 55 1.26 -1.44 28.25
N GLY A 56 0.83 -2.22 27.25
CA GLY A 56 1.59 -2.42 26.01
C GLY A 56 2.36 -3.74 25.92
N TYR A 57 2.51 -4.46 27.03
CA TYR A 57 3.12 -5.79 27.04
C TYR A 57 2.64 -6.62 28.24
N ASN A 58 2.77 -7.95 28.15
CA ASN A 58 2.38 -8.88 29.22
C ASN A 58 3.57 -9.28 30.09
N SER A 59 3.31 -9.94 31.24
CA SER A 59 4.37 -10.37 32.18
C SER A 59 5.41 -11.31 31.57
N ARG A 60 5.10 -12.01 30.48
CA ARG A 60 6.07 -12.82 29.72
C ARG A 60 7.12 -11.95 29.02
N ARG A 61 6.77 -10.73 28.60
CA ARG A 61 7.68 -9.77 27.95
C ARG A 61 8.33 -8.78 28.91
N PHE A 62 8.06 -8.84 30.22
CA PHE A 62 8.60 -7.90 31.20
C PHE A 62 10.13 -7.95 31.35
N SER A 63 10.72 -9.14 31.19
CA SER A 63 12.17 -9.35 31.35
C SER A 63 12.94 -9.34 30.02
N ASN A 64 12.24 -9.23 28.89
CA ASN A 64 12.90 -8.98 27.61
C ASN A 64 12.83 -7.47 27.35
N PRO A 65 13.97 -6.74 27.25
CA PRO A 65 13.94 -5.43 26.60
C PRO A 65 13.26 -5.60 25.23
N PRO A 66 12.57 -4.57 24.70
CA PRO A 66 12.02 -4.67 23.37
C PRO A 66 13.17 -5.04 22.44
N LEU A 67 13.17 -6.30 22.00
CA LEU A 67 14.01 -6.70 20.90
C LEU A 67 13.55 -5.78 19.78
N ILE A 68 14.39 -4.82 19.42
CA ILE A 68 14.36 -4.17 18.10
C ILE A 68 14.09 -5.33 17.16
N ASN A 69 13.05 -5.25 16.32
CA ASN A 69 12.57 -6.37 15.51
C ASN A 69 13.63 -6.83 14.49
N GLU A 70 14.72 -7.41 14.97
CA GLU A 70 15.50 -8.42 14.30
C GLU A 70 14.69 -9.68 14.49
N GLY A 71 13.54 -9.75 13.80
CA GLY A 71 12.87 -11.03 13.61
C GLY A 71 13.95 -12.03 13.19
N PRO A 72 13.92 -13.28 13.65
CA PRO A 72 14.98 -14.21 13.31
C PRO A 72 15.12 -14.19 11.80
N SER A 73 16.29 -13.78 11.32
CA SER A 73 16.72 -13.87 9.93
C SER A 73 16.74 -15.35 9.57
N ARG A 74 15.55 -15.96 9.48
CA ARG A 74 15.34 -17.24 8.84
C ARG A 74 15.57 -16.91 7.38
N GLY A 75 16.85 -16.89 7.00
CA GLY A 75 17.26 -16.75 5.62
C GLY A 75 16.37 -17.64 4.80
N VAL A 76 15.72 -17.06 3.79
CA VAL A 76 14.87 -17.82 2.88
C VAL A 76 15.75 -18.96 2.34
N PRO A 77 15.35 -20.23 2.46
CA PRO A 77 16.16 -21.35 1.97
C PRO A 77 16.53 -21.14 0.50
N ASP A 78 17.75 -21.48 0.11
CA ASP A 78 18.32 -21.18 -1.22
C ASP A 78 17.43 -21.67 -2.38
N LYS A 79 16.70 -22.77 -2.16
CA LYS A 79 15.71 -23.33 -3.10
C LYS A 79 14.55 -22.39 -3.48
N TYR A 80 14.28 -21.35 -2.68
CA TYR A 80 13.23 -20.37 -2.95
C TYR A 80 13.78 -19.05 -3.51
N HIS A 81 15.11 -18.92 -3.64
CA HIS A 81 15.70 -17.76 -4.29
C HIS A 81 15.58 -17.89 -5.79
N ARG A 82 14.94 -16.90 -6.42
CA ARG A 82 14.83 -16.84 -7.87
C ARG A 82 16.19 -16.51 -8.47
N LYS A 83 16.74 -17.44 -9.25
CA LYS A 83 17.97 -17.22 -10.03
C LYS A 83 17.71 -16.23 -11.16
N CYS A 84 18.71 -15.41 -11.48
CA CYS A 84 18.67 -14.56 -12.66
C CYS A 84 18.59 -15.41 -13.93
N SER A 85 17.74 -15.04 -14.89
CA SER A 85 17.59 -15.78 -16.14
C SER A 85 18.76 -15.62 -17.12
N ILE A 86 19.71 -14.73 -16.82
CA ILE A 86 20.88 -14.45 -17.66
C ILE A 86 22.10 -15.21 -17.14
N CYS A 87 22.49 -14.99 -15.88
CA CYS A 87 23.69 -15.60 -15.29
C CYS A 87 23.41 -16.72 -14.28
N HIS A 88 22.15 -17.05 -14.02
CA HIS A 88 21.73 -18.11 -13.09
C HIS A 88 22.21 -17.98 -11.63
N SER A 89 22.76 -16.83 -11.23
CA SER A 89 23.14 -16.56 -9.85
C SER A 89 22.01 -15.89 -9.06
N ILE A 90 22.13 -15.99 -7.73
CA ILE A 90 21.18 -15.47 -6.75
C ILE A 90 21.67 -14.09 -6.28
N GLY A 91 20.74 -13.17 -6.03
CA GLY A 91 21.05 -11.82 -5.51
C GLY A 91 20.65 -10.66 -6.43
N HIS A 92 20.24 -10.93 -7.67
CA HIS A 92 19.71 -9.90 -8.57
C HIS A 92 18.67 -10.47 -9.55
N LYS A 93 17.91 -9.59 -10.21
CA LYS A 93 16.93 -9.94 -11.25
C LYS A 93 17.53 -9.66 -12.62
N LYS A 94 16.95 -10.24 -13.69
CA LYS A 94 17.35 -9.91 -15.08
C LYS A 94 17.36 -8.40 -15.38
N GLN A 95 16.51 -7.63 -14.70
CA GLN A 95 16.37 -6.18 -14.87
C GLN A 95 17.49 -5.38 -14.19
N THR A 96 18.15 -5.97 -13.20
CA THR A 96 19.28 -5.37 -12.48
C THR A 96 20.58 -6.12 -12.77
N TYR A 97 20.58 -6.98 -13.80
CA TYR A 97 21.80 -7.57 -14.29
C TYR A 97 22.68 -6.45 -14.82
N PRO A 98 23.96 -6.35 -14.42
CA PRO A 98 24.85 -5.39 -15.04
C PRO A 98 24.85 -5.68 -16.53
N ASN A 99 24.37 -4.72 -17.33
CA ASN A 99 24.60 -4.72 -18.77
C ASN A 99 26.12 -4.73 -18.95
N MET A 100 26.70 -5.92 -19.08
CA MET A 100 27.94 -6.04 -19.82
C MET A 100 27.50 -5.77 -21.25
N ASP A 101 27.69 -4.53 -21.69
CA ASP A 101 27.62 -4.13 -23.08
C ASP A 101 28.65 -4.99 -23.85
N SER A 102 28.25 -6.21 -24.20
CA SER A 102 29.00 -7.08 -25.06
C SER A 102 28.80 -6.60 -26.50
N ASN A 103 29.82 -5.89 -26.98
CA ASN A 103 30.16 -5.59 -28.37
C ASN A 103 29.12 -4.84 -29.22
N ARG A 104 29.42 -3.56 -29.42
CA ARG A 104 29.18 -2.89 -30.70
C ARG A 104 30.40 -2.06 -31.09
N GLU A 105 31.44 -2.74 -31.53
CA GLU A 105 32.36 -2.32 -32.60
C GLU A 105 32.76 -3.54 -33.43
#